data_AF-A0A518XDR0-F1
#
_entry.id   AF-A0A518XDR0-F1
#
_cell.length_a   1.000
_cell.length_b   1.000
_cell.length_c   1.000
_cell.angle_alpha   90.00
_cell.angle_beta   90.00
_cell.angle_gamma   90.00
#
_symmetry.space_group_name_H-M   'P 1'
#
loop_
_entity.id
_entity.type
_entity.pdbx_description
1 polymer ?
#
loop_
_entity_poly.entity_id
_entity_poly.type
_entity_poly.pdbx_seq_one_letter_code
_entity_poly.pdbx_strand_id
1 'polypeptide(L)'
;MSTELVSYWPPNDGAYGETKISFLEPGKIIFRYGYPGGTYTSPVGTPYSMCALPVANNNKDYTVYELLKPMTNVQKSKIAPWFGEIGLGTQYKLCQSVRKYVDSGHLKEIKK
;
A
#
# COMPACT_ATOMS: atom_id res chain seq x y z
N MET A 1 10.44 -23.25 18.55
CA MET A 1 9.47 -22.15 18.41
C MET A 1 9.95 -21.02 19.32
N SER A 2 10.11 -19.80 18.81
CA SER A 2 10.49 -18.65 19.63
C SER A 2 9.35 -18.30 20.60
N THR A 3 9.68 -17.95 21.84
CA THR A 3 8.76 -17.50 22.89
C THR A 3 8.73 -15.97 23.04
N GLU A 4 9.37 -15.25 22.12
CA GLU A 4 9.42 -13.79 22.17
C GLU A 4 8.09 -13.14 21.75
N LEU A 5 7.73 -12.07 22.45
CA LEU A 5 6.59 -11.24 22.09
C LEU A 5 6.87 -10.52 20.77
N VAL A 6 5.98 -10.70 19.79
CA VAL A 6 6.03 -9.99 18.51
C VAL A 6 4.93 -8.93 18.44
N SER A 7 5.22 -7.82 17.77
CA SER A 7 4.21 -6.80 17.47
C SER A 7 3.13 -7.36 16.56
N TYR A 8 1.89 -6.84 16.67
CA TYR A 8 0.80 -7.26 15.79
C TYR A 8 1.08 -6.93 14.31
N TRP A 9 1.62 -5.73 14.06
CA TRP A 9 2.05 -5.30 12.73
C TRP A 9 3.51 -5.68 12.48
N PRO A 10 3.90 -5.94 11.22
CA PRO A 10 5.29 -6.24 10.89
C PRO A 10 6.18 -5.02 11.20
N PRO A 11 7.44 -5.24 11.59
CA PRO A 11 8.41 -4.16 11.74
C PRO A 11 8.70 -3.50 10.38
N ASN A 12 9.48 -2.40 10.41
CA ASN A 12 9.94 -1.71 9.21
C ASN A 12 8.80 -1.32 8.27
N ASP A 13 7.65 -0.90 8.82
CA ASP A 13 6.50 -0.47 8.03
C ASP A 13 6.01 -1.56 7.03
N GLY A 14 6.19 -2.83 7.38
CA GLY A 14 5.84 -3.97 6.53
C GLY A 14 6.76 -4.17 5.33
N ALA A 15 7.91 -3.50 5.27
CA ALA A 15 8.88 -3.67 4.21
C ALA A 15 9.77 -4.91 4.44
N TYR A 16 9.85 -5.78 3.43
CA TYR A 16 10.83 -6.85 3.34
C TYR A 16 12.16 -6.30 2.81
N GLY A 17 13.08 -6.03 3.75
CA GLY A 17 14.39 -5.45 3.44
C GLY A 17 14.31 -3.95 3.17
N GLU A 18 15.01 -3.50 2.14
CA GLU A 18 15.20 -2.07 1.87
C GLU A 18 13.95 -1.37 1.32
N THR A 19 13.78 -0.12 1.74
CA THR A 19 12.85 0.84 1.12
C THR A 19 13.62 1.77 0.18
N LYS A 20 13.10 1.99 -1.02
CA LYS A 20 13.71 2.91 -2.00
C LYS A 20 12.79 4.07 -2.29
N ILE A 21 13.34 5.26 -2.44
CA ILE A 21 12.58 6.39 -2.96
C ILE A 21 12.25 6.12 -4.44
N SER A 22 11.00 6.35 -4.81
CA SER A 22 10.45 6.10 -6.13
C SER A 22 9.69 7.32 -6.60
N PHE A 23 9.70 7.50 -7.91
CA PHE A 23 8.81 8.37 -8.64
C PHE A 23 7.62 7.55 -9.16
N LEU A 24 6.40 8.09 -9.09
CA LEU A 24 5.23 7.52 -9.76
C LEU A 24 4.74 8.46 -10.85
N GLU A 25 4.71 7.93 -12.06
CA GLU A 25 4.28 8.64 -13.27
C GLU A 25 2.76 8.79 -13.34
N PRO A 26 2.24 9.87 -13.97
CA PRO A 26 0.85 9.95 -14.38
C PRO A 26 0.43 8.74 -15.24
N GLY A 27 -0.83 8.33 -15.13
CA GLY A 27 -1.40 7.14 -15.76
C GLY A 27 -1.13 5.85 -14.99
N LYS A 28 -0.28 5.86 -13.95
CA LYS A 28 -0.09 4.70 -13.07
C LYS A 28 -1.39 4.41 -12.32
N ILE A 29 -1.76 3.13 -12.24
CA ILE A 29 -2.94 2.68 -11.48
C ILE A 29 -2.50 1.96 -10.20
N ILE A 30 -3.02 2.43 -9.07
CA ILE A 30 -2.77 1.88 -7.73
C ILE A 30 -4.09 1.61 -7.03
N PHE A 31 -4.08 0.77 -6.00
CA PHE A 31 -5.25 0.53 -5.16
C PHE A 31 -4.89 0.59 -3.67
N ARG A 32 -5.93 0.68 -2.85
CA ARG A 32 -5.85 0.58 -1.40
C ARG A 32 -7.00 -0.25 -0.85
N TYR A 33 -6.69 -1.12 0.11
CA TYR A 33 -7.69 -1.67 1.03
C TYR A 33 -7.81 -0.77 2.26
N GLY A 34 -9.04 -0.29 2.54
CA GLY A 34 -9.39 0.49 3.71
C GLY A 34 -9.45 2.00 3.53
N TYR A 35 -9.82 2.68 4.61
CA TYR A 35 -10.11 4.12 4.66
C TYR A 35 -9.03 4.98 3.97
N PRO A 36 -9.41 5.98 3.12
CA PRO A 36 -8.48 6.81 2.35
C PRO A 36 -7.61 7.74 3.21
N GLY A 37 -7.81 7.80 4.53
CA GLY A 37 -6.91 8.50 5.45
C GLY A 37 -5.52 7.87 5.59
N GLY A 38 -5.32 6.63 5.13
CA GLY A 38 -4.00 6.00 5.13
C GLY A 38 -3.13 6.36 3.93
N THR A 39 -1.87 5.91 3.97
CA THR A 39 -0.80 6.31 3.04
C THR A 39 -0.25 5.16 2.21
N TYR A 40 -0.63 3.91 2.50
CA TYR A 40 -0.16 2.74 1.77
C TYR A 40 -1.09 2.35 0.63
N THR A 41 -0.49 2.09 -0.52
CA THR A 41 -1.14 1.61 -1.74
C THR A 41 -0.28 0.53 -2.41
N SER A 42 -0.85 -0.20 -3.36
CA SER A 42 -0.13 -1.19 -4.17
C SER A 42 -0.50 -1.04 -5.65
N PRO A 43 0.36 -1.46 -6.59
CA PRO A 43 0.00 -1.50 -8.01
C PRO A 43 -1.23 -2.40 -8.24
N VAL A 44 -2.17 -1.98 -9.09
CA VAL A 44 -3.28 -2.84 -9.52
C VAL A 44 -2.75 -4.15 -10.12
N GLY A 45 -3.44 -5.24 -9.83
CA GLY A 45 -3.02 -6.60 -10.16
C GLY A 45 -2.21 -7.29 -9.07
N THR A 46 -1.82 -6.60 -8.00
CA THR A 46 -1.20 -7.25 -6.82
C THR A 46 -2.25 -8.14 -6.13
N PRO A 47 -2.04 -9.48 -6.03
CA PRO A 47 -2.96 -10.37 -5.33
C PRO A 47 -3.09 -10.02 -3.84
N TYR A 48 -4.25 -10.33 -3.25
CA TYR A 48 -4.49 -10.05 -1.82
C TYR A 48 -3.44 -10.71 -0.91
N SER A 49 -3.10 -11.98 -1.17
CA SER A 49 -2.08 -12.71 -0.42
C SER A 49 -0.69 -12.10 -0.53
N MET A 50 -0.44 -11.30 -1.57
CA MET A 50 0.82 -10.58 -1.73
C MET A 50 0.83 -9.22 -1.00
N CYS A 51 -0.30 -8.78 -0.47
CA CYS A 51 -0.44 -7.55 0.30
C CYS A 51 -0.16 -7.74 1.81
N ALA A 52 -0.12 -9.00 2.29
CA ALA A 52 0.06 -9.36 3.69
C ALA A 52 -0.77 -8.52 4.66
N LEU A 53 -2.08 -8.42 4.38
CA LEU A 53 -3.04 -7.69 5.20
C LEU A 53 -3.82 -8.65 6.10
N PRO A 54 -4.28 -8.22 7.29
CA PRO A 54 -5.13 -9.05 8.15
C PRO A 54 -6.40 -9.48 7.42
N VAL A 55 -6.93 -10.68 7.70
CA VAL A 55 -8.18 -11.18 7.09
C VAL A 55 -9.35 -10.17 7.24
N ALA A 56 -9.42 -9.45 8.36
CA ALA A 56 -10.42 -8.41 8.58
C ALA A 56 -10.40 -7.27 7.53
N ASN A 57 -9.28 -7.06 6.84
CA ASN A 57 -9.18 -6.08 5.76
C ASN A 57 -9.81 -6.56 4.45
N ASN A 58 -10.15 -7.84 4.30
CA ASN A 58 -10.82 -8.33 3.10
C ASN A 58 -12.25 -7.76 2.96
N ASN A 59 -12.85 -7.34 4.08
CA ASN A 59 -14.17 -6.68 4.11
C ASN A 59 -14.10 -5.16 4.04
N LYS A 60 -12.89 -4.58 3.92
CA LYS A 60 -12.73 -3.12 3.83
C LYS A 60 -12.80 -2.67 2.38
N ASP A 61 -13.23 -1.42 2.18
CA ASP A 61 -13.29 -0.74 0.89
C ASP A 61 -12.02 -1.00 0.06
N TYR A 62 -12.20 -1.57 -1.14
CA TYR A 62 -11.16 -1.73 -2.15
C TYR A 62 -11.32 -0.61 -3.16
N THR A 63 -10.48 0.42 -3.05
CA THR A 63 -10.56 1.57 -3.95
C THR A 63 -9.37 1.58 -4.90
N VAL A 64 -9.65 1.81 -6.18
CA VAL A 64 -8.66 1.93 -7.26
C VAL A 64 -8.54 3.38 -7.68
N TYR A 65 -7.30 3.84 -7.86
CA TYR A 65 -6.94 5.19 -8.21
C TYR A 65 -6.04 5.24 -9.44
N GLU A 66 -6.28 6.23 -10.30
CA GLU A 66 -5.36 6.63 -11.36
C GLU A 66 -4.57 7.88 -10.92
N LEU A 67 -3.27 7.88 -11.16
CA LEU A 67 -2.43 9.07 -10.97
C LEU A 67 -2.65 10.05 -12.12
N LEU A 68 -3.14 11.25 -11.82
CA LEU A 68 -3.29 12.34 -12.80
C LEU A 68 -2.06 13.27 -12.83
N LYS A 69 -1.29 13.29 -11.74
CA LYS A 69 -0.09 14.10 -11.56
C LYS A 69 1.03 13.23 -11.01
N PRO A 70 2.30 13.56 -11.31
CA PRO A 70 3.42 12.81 -10.77
C PRO A 70 3.47 12.88 -9.25
N MET A 71 3.93 11.80 -8.61
CA MET A 71 4.25 11.80 -7.18
C MET A 71 5.74 11.54 -6.99
N THR A 72 6.41 12.49 -6.35
CA THR A 72 7.81 12.37 -5.93
C THR A 72 7.88 11.87 -4.48
N ASN A 73 9.04 11.35 -4.08
CA ASN A 73 9.32 10.91 -2.70
C ASN A 73 8.42 9.78 -2.16
N VAL A 74 7.87 8.95 -3.05
CA VAL A 74 7.12 7.75 -2.65
C VAL A 74 8.10 6.69 -2.19
N GLN A 75 7.91 6.11 -1.01
CA GLN A 75 8.74 4.97 -0.59
C GLN A 75 8.17 3.69 -1.20
N LYS A 76 8.98 2.98 -1.97
CA LYS A 76 8.66 1.69 -2.59
C LYS A 76 9.41 0.58 -1.87
N SER A 77 8.71 -0.49 -1.53
CA SER A 77 9.33 -1.69 -0.96
C SER A 77 8.59 -2.96 -1.36
N LYS A 78 9.24 -4.10 -1.13
CA LYS A 78 8.56 -5.39 -1.10
C LYS A 78 7.84 -5.55 0.23
N ILE A 79 6.66 -6.17 0.22
CA ILE A 79 5.88 -6.40 1.43
C ILE A 79 6.45 -7.64 2.15
N ALA A 80 6.66 -7.56 3.46
CA ALA A 80 7.07 -8.70 4.27
C ALA A 80 5.95 -9.74 4.37
N PRO A 81 6.26 -11.05 4.32
CA PRO A 81 5.30 -12.09 4.68
C PRO A 81 4.78 -11.84 6.10
N TRP A 82 3.48 -11.77 6.28
CA TRP A 82 2.85 -11.49 7.58
C TRP A 82 1.40 -11.96 7.60
N PHE A 83 0.79 -12.08 8.78
CA PHE A 83 -0.60 -12.57 8.96
C PHE A 83 -0.92 -13.93 8.29
N GLY A 84 0.09 -14.77 8.06
CA GLY A 84 -0.07 -16.05 7.35
C GLY A 84 -0.15 -15.92 5.83
N GLU A 85 0.04 -14.72 5.29
CA GLU A 85 0.02 -14.41 3.87
C GLU A 85 1.44 -14.34 3.29
N ILE A 86 1.55 -14.57 1.98
CA ILE A 86 2.83 -14.66 1.26
C ILE A 86 3.60 -13.33 1.30
N GLY A 87 2.91 -12.20 1.19
CA GLY A 87 3.56 -10.90 0.98
C GLY A 87 4.30 -10.85 -0.37
N LEU A 88 5.47 -10.22 -0.41
CA LEU A 88 6.33 -10.06 -1.58
C LEU A 88 5.73 -9.24 -2.75
N GLY A 89 4.51 -8.74 -2.58
CA GLY A 89 3.93 -7.69 -3.41
C GLY A 89 4.73 -6.39 -3.30
N THR A 90 4.39 -5.42 -4.13
CA THR A 90 4.95 -4.08 -4.03
C THR A 90 4.00 -3.19 -3.25
N GLN A 91 4.53 -2.46 -2.28
CA GLN A 91 3.82 -1.36 -1.64
C GLN A 91 4.48 -0.03 -1.95
N TYR A 92 3.64 1.00 -1.96
CA TYR A 92 4.00 2.40 -2.01
C TYR A 92 3.50 3.08 -0.74
N LYS A 93 4.40 3.70 0.01
CA LYS A 93 4.07 4.61 1.11
C LYS A 93 4.14 6.04 0.55
N LEU A 94 2.98 6.66 0.42
CA LEU A 94 2.84 8.03 -0.05
C LEU A 94 3.21 9.03 1.07
N CYS A 95 3.66 10.24 0.72
CA CYS A 95 4.02 11.27 1.70
C CYS A 95 2.81 11.84 2.46
N GLN A 96 1.62 11.74 1.87
CA GLN A 96 0.35 12.19 2.43
C GLN A 96 -0.71 11.11 2.26
N SER A 97 -1.84 11.26 2.95
CA SER A 97 -2.95 10.33 2.82
C SER A 97 -3.48 10.29 1.40
N VAL A 98 -4.02 9.13 1.00
CA VAL A 98 -4.72 8.98 -0.28
C VAL A 98 -5.80 10.05 -0.44
N ARG A 99 -6.54 10.36 0.63
CA ARG A 99 -7.55 11.42 0.65
C ARG A 99 -6.98 12.79 0.24
N LYS A 100 -5.83 13.20 0.78
CA LYS A 100 -5.19 14.49 0.40
C LYS A 100 -4.79 14.52 -1.08
N TYR A 101 -4.37 13.39 -1.65
CA TYR A 101 -4.04 13.32 -3.07
C TYR A 101 -5.28 13.29 -3.97
N VAL A 102 -6.40 12.75 -3.50
CA VAL A 102 -7.70 12.89 -4.18
C VAL A 102 -8.16 14.35 -4.15
N ASP A 103 -8.17 14.98 -2.96
CA ASP A 103 -8.64 16.37 -2.79
C ASP A 103 -7.81 17.39 -3.58
N SER A 104 -6.51 17.13 -3.77
CA SER A 104 -5.61 17.98 -4.58
C SER A 104 -5.57 17.64 -6.08
N GLY A 105 -6.35 16.65 -6.51
CA GLY A 105 -6.44 16.21 -7.91
C GLY A 105 -5.18 15.51 -8.43
N HIS A 106 -4.36 14.92 -7.56
CA HIS A 106 -3.25 14.05 -7.96
C HIS A 106 -3.73 12.62 -8.22
N LEU A 107 -4.74 12.15 -7.47
CA LEU A 107 -5.38 10.87 -7.66
C LEU A 107 -6.84 11.07 -8.07
N LYS A 108 -7.31 10.21 -8.97
CA LYS A 108 -8.72 10.08 -9.31
C LYS A 108 -9.20 8.69 -8.92
N GLU A 109 -10.28 8.61 -8.15
CA GLU A 109 -10.98 7.35 -7.91
C GLU A 109 -11.59 6.84 -9.22
N ILE A 110 -11.26 5.62 -9.62
CA ILE A 110 -11.79 4.98 -10.83
C ILE A 110 -12.63 3.74 -10.54
N LYS A 111 -12.52 3.16 -9.33
CA LYS A 111 -13.39 2.10 -8.81
C LYS A 111 -13.41 2.15 -7.28
N LYS A 112 -14.56 1.86 -6.67
CA LYS A 112 -14.73 1.67 -5.23
C LYS A 112 -15.46 0.35 -4.96
#